data_AF-A0A369MNP6-F1
#
_entry.id   AF-A0A369MNP6-F1
#
_cell.length_a   1.000
_cell.length_b   1.000
_cell.length_c   1.000
_cell.angle_alpha   90.00
_cell.angle_beta   90.00
_cell.angle_gamma   90.00
#
_symmetry.space_group_name_H-M   'P 1'
#
loop_
_entity.id
_entity.type
_entity.pdbx_description
1 polymer ?
#
loop_
_entity_poly.entity_id
_entity_poly.type
_entity_poly.pdbx_seq_one_letter_code
_entity_poly.pdbx_strand_id
1 'polypeptide(L)'
;MHDVRLLLWLRARHARSALNRTLHLVGAGVDDGGWGERAYQLYAVGIMLVWAALMAAALVDAIQRVFVGLAAAVCSLAVQGALLAVALVLLRVGIAGARTTPLKLSHPDIAYLAASAVSARALAGVSAGVQAFAGAAAGAALGFLLGVGLESASVLAGAPAAVALAGAALAAAAVALGWVVGFVRLASDGWSGWRTAAAAFVLVAFAVSWCGVALAAGADALLAPATFAVLSVGGFFVLAVAAIALALLAPRVDMTRVIDENSLHADLCQFGMLSPLDRNDIAEYQRRRKLADRPVRFSLPRGEGRLALVQRAALSHARQYDGLASLVMQGAFVVPLGVLALLGAGGPVLFVFWLPVAVLMPQGVREATRAFRDDARNRLVRDRLPFGVLELLAFDTLPAFAATTLLACGAVAAMIPIGTSLPLAIALAVLVGAASLLCCGLDAVRLFPGGPRLCYEYGALALVGVGFALSLFASAAVAAMGMALFAAAVALVVRFGSECVR
;
A
#
# COMPACT_ATOMS: atom_id res chain seq x y z
N MET A 1 -37.87 -0.26 1.13
CA MET A 1 -37.28 -1.62 1.27
C MET A 1 -37.04 -2.31 -0.06
N HIS A 2 -37.82 -2.04 -1.11
CA HIS A 2 -37.63 -2.63 -2.45
C HIS A 2 -36.22 -2.37 -3.02
N ASP A 3 -35.76 -1.12 -3.00
CA ASP A 3 -34.41 -0.73 -3.46
C ASP A 3 -33.28 -1.46 -2.72
N VAL A 4 -33.38 -1.57 -1.39
CA VAL A 4 -32.37 -2.24 -0.55
C VAL A 4 -32.26 -3.72 -0.93
N ARG A 5 -33.40 -4.39 -1.09
CA ARG A 5 -33.44 -5.80 -1.51
C ARG A 5 -32.82 -5.98 -2.90
N LEU A 6 -33.12 -5.09 -3.83
CA LEU A 6 -32.58 -5.12 -5.18
C LEU A 6 -31.05 -4.91 -5.19
N LEU A 7 -30.55 -3.90 -4.46
CA LEU A 7 -29.12 -3.63 -4.34
C LEU A 7 -28.35 -4.79 -3.70
N LEU A 8 -28.91 -5.41 -2.65
CA LEU A 8 -28.32 -6.61 -2.04
C LEU A 8 -28.31 -7.78 -3.01
N TRP A 9 -29.38 -7.97 -3.79
CA TRP A 9 -29.44 -9.01 -4.82
C TRP A 9 -28.41 -8.79 -5.93
N LEU A 10 -28.25 -7.55 -6.42
CA LEU A 10 -27.22 -7.20 -7.39
C LEU A 10 -25.81 -7.45 -6.85
N ARG A 11 -25.55 -7.10 -5.58
CA ARG A 11 -24.27 -7.40 -4.92
C ARG A 11 -24.02 -8.89 -4.80
N ALA A 12 -25.04 -9.67 -4.42
CA ALA A 12 -24.93 -11.13 -4.38
C ALA A 12 -24.63 -11.72 -5.77
N ARG A 13 -25.26 -11.18 -6.82
CA ARG A 13 -24.99 -11.57 -8.21
C ARG A 13 -23.57 -11.22 -8.66
N HIS A 14 -23.09 -10.01 -8.34
CA HIS A 14 -21.71 -9.60 -8.62
C HIS A 14 -20.69 -10.46 -7.86
N ALA A 15 -20.95 -10.75 -6.58
CA ALA A 15 -20.12 -11.64 -5.77
C ALA A 15 -20.09 -13.05 -6.37
N ARG A 16 -21.24 -13.58 -6.82
CA ARG A 16 -21.32 -14.87 -7.51
C ARG A 16 -20.53 -14.85 -8.82
N SER A 17 -20.63 -13.80 -9.63
CA SER A 17 -19.86 -13.69 -10.88
C SER A 17 -18.35 -13.59 -10.62
N ALA A 18 -17.93 -12.89 -9.57
CA ALA A 18 -16.53 -12.82 -9.17
C ALA A 18 -16.04 -14.20 -8.69
N LEU A 19 -16.84 -14.89 -7.88
CA LEU A 19 -16.55 -16.22 -7.37
C LEU A 19 -16.49 -17.24 -8.50
N ASN A 20 -17.41 -17.19 -9.46
CA ASN A 20 -17.37 -18.06 -10.63
C ASN A 20 -16.12 -17.80 -11.49
N ARG A 21 -15.75 -16.53 -11.69
CA ARG A 21 -14.47 -16.18 -12.35
C ARG A 21 -13.26 -16.76 -11.62
N THR A 22 -13.24 -16.74 -10.28
CA THR A 22 -12.14 -17.36 -9.53
C THR A 22 -12.14 -18.87 -9.64
N LEU A 23 -13.32 -19.50 -9.67
CA LEU A 23 -13.44 -20.96 -9.79
C LEU A 23 -13.04 -21.46 -11.17
N HIS A 24 -13.34 -20.72 -12.24
CA HIS A 24 -12.85 -21.05 -13.59
C HIS A 24 -11.32 -21.17 -13.66
N LEU A 25 -10.57 -20.43 -12.83
CA LEU A 25 -9.10 -20.48 -12.82
C LEU A 25 -8.56 -21.78 -12.23
N VAL A 26 -9.32 -22.40 -11.31
CA VAL A 26 -8.99 -23.69 -10.71
C VAL A 26 -9.60 -24.82 -11.56
N GLY A 27 -10.11 -24.51 -12.76
CA GLY A 27 -10.76 -25.46 -13.67
C GLY A 27 -12.15 -25.90 -13.20
N ALA A 28 -12.83 -25.09 -12.37
CA ALA A 28 -14.05 -25.46 -11.65
C ALA A 28 -15.23 -24.49 -11.91
N GLY A 29 -15.41 -24.03 -13.15
CA GLY A 29 -16.43 -23.05 -13.52
C GLY A 29 -17.88 -23.52 -13.28
N VAL A 30 -18.68 -22.72 -12.58
CA VAL A 30 -20.03 -23.07 -12.09
C VAL A 30 -21.09 -23.12 -13.20
N ASP A 31 -20.90 -22.35 -14.27
CA ASP A 31 -22.00 -22.05 -15.20
C ASP A 31 -22.10 -23.02 -16.41
N ASP A 32 -21.08 -23.86 -16.68
CA ASP A 32 -21.04 -24.72 -17.89
C ASP A 32 -20.97 -26.25 -17.64
N GLY A 33 -21.02 -26.70 -16.39
CA GLY A 33 -20.70 -28.08 -16.04
C GLY A 33 -21.89 -29.05 -15.82
N GLY A 34 -21.75 -30.27 -16.36
CA GLY A 34 -22.66 -31.41 -16.10
C GLY A 34 -22.60 -31.91 -14.64
N TRP A 35 -23.40 -32.93 -14.30
CA TRP A 35 -23.49 -33.46 -12.92
C TRP A 35 -22.13 -33.87 -12.30
N GLY A 36 -21.21 -34.41 -13.11
CA GLY A 36 -19.86 -34.77 -12.65
C GLY A 36 -18.98 -33.57 -12.29
N GLU A 37 -19.11 -32.47 -13.01
CA GLU A 37 -18.34 -31.25 -12.78
C GLU A 37 -18.83 -30.50 -11.53
N ARG A 38 -20.15 -30.56 -11.27
CA ARG A 38 -20.75 -30.09 -10.00
C ARG A 38 -20.30 -30.93 -8.81
N ALA A 39 -20.16 -32.25 -8.97
CA ALA A 39 -19.62 -33.12 -7.93
C ALA A 39 -18.13 -32.82 -7.65
N TYR A 40 -17.34 -32.55 -8.69
CA TYR A 40 -15.95 -32.11 -8.55
C TYR A 40 -15.84 -30.74 -7.86
N GLN A 41 -16.71 -29.78 -8.19
CA GLN A 41 -16.78 -28.49 -7.51
C GLN A 41 -17.11 -28.63 -6.02
N LEU A 42 -18.08 -29.48 -5.66
CA LEU A 42 -18.40 -29.77 -4.27
C LEU A 42 -17.21 -30.40 -3.52
N TYR A 43 -16.49 -31.32 -4.18
CA TYR A 43 -15.26 -31.90 -3.64
C TYR A 43 -14.16 -30.85 -3.43
N ALA A 44 -13.91 -29.99 -4.42
CA ALA A 44 -12.92 -28.92 -4.33
C ALA A 44 -13.26 -27.91 -3.23
N VAL A 45 -14.52 -27.49 -3.12
CA VAL A 45 -15.01 -26.64 -2.03
C VAL A 45 -14.84 -27.34 -0.68
N GLY A 46 -15.16 -28.63 -0.59
CA GLY A 46 -14.97 -29.44 0.62
C GLY A 46 -13.50 -29.47 1.07
N ILE A 47 -12.56 -29.71 0.14
CA ILE A 47 -11.12 -29.66 0.44
C ILE A 47 -10.71 -28.26 0.91
N MET A 48 -11.15 -27.21 0.22
CA MET A 48 -10.80 -25.84 0.60
C MET A 48 -11.34 -25.47 1.99
N LEU A 49 -12.53 -25.96 2.36
CA LEU A 49 -13.11 -25.78 3.70
C LEU A 49 -12.31 -26.52 4.77
N VAL A 50 -11.96 -27.79 4.52
CA VAL A 50 -11.10 -28.57 5.44
C VAL A 50 -9.75 -27.91 5.61
N TRP A 51 -9.11 -27.50 4.50
CA TRP A 51 -7.84 -26.79 4.53
C TRP A 51 -7.95 -25.47 5.30
N ALA A 52 -8.99 -24.67 5.06
CA ALA A 52 -9.21 -23.42 5.79
C ALA A 52 -9.42 -23.66 7.29
N ALA A 53 -10.17 -24.70 7.67
CA ALA A 53 -10.36 -25.08 9.07
C ALA A 53 -9.04 -25.51 9.73
N LEU A 54 -8.23 -26.32 9.05
CA LEU A 54 -6.90 -26.73 9.52
C LEU A 54 -5.95 -25.53 9.65
N MET A 55 -5.94 -24.61 8.69
CA MET A 55 -5.14 -23.39 8.74
C MET A 55 -5.58 -22.46 9.88
N ALA A 56 -6.89 -22.34 10.12
CA ALA A 56 -7.41 -21.57 11.25
C ALA A 56 -7.01 -22.20 12.59
N ALA A 57 -7.13 -23.53 12.72
CA ALA A 57 -6.69 -24.25 13.91
C ALA A 57 -5.17 -24.12 14.15
N ALA A 58 -4.36 -24.26 13.10
CA ALA A 58 -2.91 -24.09 13.16
C ALA A 58 -2.51 -22.66 13.56
N LEU A 59 -3.23 -21.65 13.07
CA LEU A 59 -3.00 -20.25 13.45
C LEU A 59 -3.33 -20.01 14.93
N VAL A 60 -4.44 -20.56 15.41
CA VAL A 60 -4.84 -20.48 16.83
C VAL A 60 -3.78 -21.12 17.72
N ASP A 61 -3.34 -22.33 17.39
CA ASP A 61 -2.29 -23.05 18.13
C ASP A 61 -0.95 -22.31 18.10
N ALA A 62 -0.55 -21.76 16.95
CA ALA A 62 0.65 -20.93 16.85
C ALA A 62 0.59 -19.70 17.76
N ILE A 63 -0.57 -19.03 17.85
CA ILE A 63 -0.76 -17.87 18.72
C ILE A 63 -0.73 -18.26 20.19
N GLN A 64 -1.39 -19.35 20.57
CA GLN A 64 -1.31 -19.88 21.93
C GLN A 64 0.16 -20.14 22.32
N ARG A 65 0.91 -20.83 21.47
CA ARG A 65 2.33 -21.12 21.72
C ARG A 65 3.20 -19.86 21.85
N VAL A 66 2.89 -18.79 21.13
CA VAL A 66 3.61 -17.50 21.24
C VAL A 66 3.29 -16.78 22.56
N PHE A 67 2.04 -16.87 23.04
CA PHE A 67 1.59 -16.15 24.22
C PHE A 67 1.82 -16.90 25.55
N VAL A 68 1.99 -18.22 25.49
CA VAL A 68 2.32 -19.03 26.67
C VAL A 68 3.61 -18.50 27.32
N GLY A 69 3.51 -18.15 28.61
CA GLY A 69 4.64 -17.66 29.40
C GLY A 69 5.00 -16.18 29.19
N LEU A 70 4.26 -15.43 28.37
CA LEU A 70 4.44 -13.97 28.28
C LEU A 70 3.94 -13.27 29.54
N ALA A 71 4.71 -12.28 30.02
CA ALA A 71 4.30 -11.45 31.13
C ALA A 71 3.10 -10.54 30.75
N ALA A 72 2.29 -10.17 31.75
CA ALA A 72 1.14 -9.28 31.57
C ALA A 72 1.52 -7.94 30.91
N ALA A 73 2.71 -7.40 31.20
CA ALA A 73 3.23 -6.20 30.56
C ALA A 73 3.35 -6.35 29.03
N VAL A 74 3.88 -7.48 28.55
CA VAL A 74 4.02 -7.76 27.10
C VAL A 74 2.63 -7.97 26.46
N CYS A 75 1.73 -8.65 27.15
CA CYS A 75 0.34 -8.81 26.72
C CYS A 75 -0.38 -7.46 26.60
N SER A 76 -0.13 -6.52 27.52
CA SER A 76 -0.70 -5.18 27.46
C SER A 76 -0.22 -4.39 26.24
N LEU A 77 1.03 -4.57 25.80
CA LEU A 77 1.55 -3.97 24.55
C LEU A 77 0.81 -4.51 23.32
N ALA A 78 0.44 -5.78 23.30
CA ALA A 78 -0.35 -6.35 22.21
C ALA A 78 -1.76 -5.74 22.14
N VAL A 79 -2.40 -5.51 23.29
CA VAL A 79 -3.69 -4.80 23.38
C VAL A 79 -3.55 -3.35 22.92
N GLN A 80 -2.50 -2.64 23.36
CA GLN A 80 -2.21 -1.28 22.90
C GLN A 80 -2.01 -1.24 21.39
N GLY A 81 -1.22 -2.16 20.83
CA GLY A 81 -1.02 -2.29 19.38
C GLY A 81 -2.33 -2.48 18.61
N ALA A 82 -3.25 -3.30 19.14
CA ALA A 82 -4.57 -3.48 18.56
C ALA A 82 -5.41 -2.17 18.60
N LEU A 83 -5.37 -1.41 19.70
CA LEU A 83 -6.06 -0.12 19.80
C LEU A 83 -5.45 0.94 18.86
N LEU A 84 -4.13 0.94 18.68
CA LEU A 84 -3.45 1.81 17.70
C LEU A 84 -3.86 1.47 16.26
N ALA A 85 -4.03 0.18 15.96
CA ALA A 85 -4.48 -0.27 14.64
C ALA A 85 -5.88 0.29 14.29
N VAL A 86 -6.79 0.42 15.27
CA VAL A 86 -8.10 1.06 15.07
C VAL A 86 -7.95 2.52 14.63
N ALA A 87 -7.02 3.26 15.25
CA ALA A 87 -6.72 4.64 14.86
C ALA A 87 -6.18 4.72 13.43
N LEU A 88 -5.31 3.80 13.03
CA LEU A 88 -4.79 3.71 11.67
C LEU A 88 -5.88 3.40 10.65
N VAL A 89 -6.84 2.51 10.98
CA VAL A 89 -8.00 2.22 10.13
C VAL A 89 -8.85 3.48 9.94
N LEU A 90 -9.16 4.19 11.03
CA LEU A 90 -9.92 5.45 10.98
C LEU A 90 -9.21 6.50 10.09
N LEU A 91 -7.91 6.70 10.29
CA LEU A 91 -7.12 7.64 9.49
C LEU A 91 -7.13 7.25 8.02
N ARG A 92 -6.88 5.98 7.71
CA ARG A 92 -6.85 5.48 6.33
C ARG A 92 -8.20 5.69 5.65
N VAL A 93 -9.28 5.25 6.28
CA VAL A 93 -10.63 5.32 5.69
C VAL A 93 -11.14 6.76 5.64
N GLY A 94 -10.92 7.55 6.69
CA GLY A 94 -11.33 8.94 6.77
C GLY A 94 -10.59 9.85 5.79
N ILE A 95 -9.26 9.71 5.67
CA ILE A 95 -8.48 10.46 4.67
C ILE A 95 -8.88 10.04 3.26
N ALA A 96 -9.15 8.75 3.02
CA ALA A 96 -9.65 8.27 1.73
C ALA A 96 -11.02 8.87 1.40
N GLY A 97 -11.95 8.92 2.37
CA GLY A 97 -13.27 9.53 2.22
C GLY A 97 -13.21 11.05 1.99
N ALA A 98 -12.30 11.74 2.67
CA ALA A 98 -12.07 13.18 2.48
C ALA A 98 -11.49 13.51 1.09
N ARG A 99 -10.89 12.54 0.40
CA ARG A 99 -10.27 12.73 -0.92
C ARG A 99 -11.10 12.18 -2.08
N THR A 100 -11.77 11.05 -1.87
CA THR A 100 -12.45 10.30 -2.93
C THR A 100 -13.78 9.76 -2.43
N THR A 101 -14.71 9.53 -3.34
CA THR A 101 -16.02 8.97 -3.00
C THR A 101 -15.88 7.58 -2.36
N PRO A 102 -16.53 7.37 -1.18
CA PRO A 102 -16.61 6.04 -0.56
C PRO A 102 -17.53 5.10 -1.34
N LEU A 103 -18.48 5.65 -2.12
CA LEU A 103 -19.35 4.88 -3.00
C LEU A 103 -18.57 4.46 -4.22
N LYS A 104 -18.28 3.16 -4.35
CA LYS A 104 -17.63 2.58 -5.54
C LYS A 104 -18.68 2.02 -6.50
N LEU A 105 -18.73 2.57 -7.70
CA LEU A 105 -19.72 2.25 -8.73
C LEU A 105 -19.02 1.82 -10.02
N SER A 106 -19.48 0.72 -10.60
CA SER A 106 -19.05 0.24 -11.92
C SER A 106 -19.88 0.89 -13.05
N HIS A 107 -19.48 0.73 -14.33
CA HIS A 107 -20.28 1.27 -15.44
C HIS A 107 -21.73 0.78 -15.45
N PRO A 108 -22.02 -0.52 -15.21
CA PRO A 108 -23.39 -0.99 -15.05
C PRO A 108 -24.15 -0.29 -13.93
N ASP A 109 -23.50 -0.03 -12.78
CA ASP A 109 -24.13 0.65 -11.65
C ASP A 109 -24.44 2.12 -12.00
N ILE A 110 -23.52 2.80 -12.70
CA ILE A 110 -23.71 4.19 -13.14
C ILE A 110 -24.86 4.27 -14.16
N ALA A 111 -24.88 3.38 -15.15
CA ALA A 111 -25.96 3.32 -16.14
C ALA A 111 -27.32 3.03 -15.48
N TYR A 112 -27.33 2.12 -14.50
CA TYR A 112 -28.53 1.79 -13.73
C TYR A 112 -29.01 2.98 -12.89
N LEU A 113 -28.11 3.69 -12.20
CA LEU A 113 -28.44 4.89 -11.43
C LEU A 113 -28.92 6.04 -12.30
N ALA A 114 -28.39 6.19 -13.52
CA ALA A 114 -28.88 7.18 -14.48
C ALA A 114 -30.28 6.84 -15.01
N ALA A 115 -30.61 5.55 -15.13
CA ALA A 115 -31.87 5.07 -15.68
C ALA A 115 -32.98 4.81 -14.63
N SER A 116 -32.67 4.82 -13.32
CA SER A 116 -33.62 4.42 -12.28
C SER A 116 -33.65 5.38 -11.08
N ALA A 117 -34.81 5.52 -10.45
CA ALA A 117 -35.03 6.36 -9.28
C ALA A 117 -34.60 5.65 -7.97
N VAL A 118 -33.38 5.12 -7.92
CA VAL A 118 -32.86 4.48 -6.69
C VAL A 118 -32.60 5.54 -5.63
N SER A 119 -33.12 5.33 -4.43
CA SER A 119 -32.88 6.25 -3.32
C SER A 119 -31.40 6.28 -2.89
N ALA A 120 -30.82 7.48 -2.81
CA ALA A 120 -29.45 7.69 -2.33
C ALA A 120 -29.23 7.13 -0.91
N ARG A 121 -30.28 7.13 -0.07
CA ARG A 121 -30.29 6.48 1.25
C ARG A 121 -30.09 4.97 1.16
N ALA A 122 -30.75 4.28 0.23
CA ALA A 122 -30.58 2.84 0.06
C ALA A 122 -29.17 2.51 -0.45
N LEU A 123 -28.66 3.28 -1.42
CA LEU A 123 -27.31 3.10 -1.94
C LEU A 123 -26.24 3.32 -0.86
N ALA A 124 -26.34 4.41 -0.11
CA ALA A 124 -25.45 4.73 1.00
C ALA A 124 -25.53 3.70 2.12
N GLY A 125 -26.74 3.31 2.52
CA GLY A 125 -26.95 2.36 3.60
C GLY A 125 -26.40 0.97 3.28
N VAL A 126 -26.67 0.44 2.09
CA VAL A 126 -26.17 -0.89 1.67
C VAL A 126 -24.65 -0.88 1.55
N SER A 127 -24.07 0.17 0.98
CA SER A 127 -22.62 0.26 0.79
C SER A 127 -21.86 0.43 2.10
N ALA A 128 -22.30 1.36 2.95
CA ALA A 128 -21.72 1.58 4.27
C ALA A 128 -21.91 0.36 5.18
N GLY A 129 -23.10 -0.27 5.15
CA GLY A 129 -23.40 -1.46 5.94
C GLY A 129 -22.48 -2.64 5.60
N VAL A 130 -22.25 -2.90 4.31
CA VAL A 130 -21.34 -3.98 3.87
C VAL A 130 -19.89 -3.71 4.28
N GLN A 131 -19.44 -2.45 4.21
CA GLN A 131 -18.07 -2.09 4.60
C GLN A 131 -17.88 -2.12 6.12
N ALA A 132 -18.87 -1.64 6.89
CA ALA A 132 -18.88 -1.75 8.34
C ALA A 132 -18.92 -3.22 8.78
N PHE A 133 -19.69 -4.08 8.09
CA PHE A 133 -19.73 -5.51 8.35
C PHE A 133 -18.39 -6.19 8.03
N ALA A 134 -17.74 -5.84 6.90
CA ALA A 134 -16.42 -6.36 6.58
C ALA A 134 -15.37 -5.93 7.62
N GLY A 135 -15.41 -4.66 8.06
CA GLY A 135 -14.60 -4.17 9.17
C GLY A 135 -14.88 -4.92 10.47
N ALA A 136 -16.15 -5.16 10.80
CA ALA A 136 -16.57 -5.92 11.97
C ALA A 136 -16.04 -7.36 11.93
N ALA A 137 -16.15 -8.04 10.80
CA ALA A 137 -15.67 -9.41 10.64
C ALA A 137 -14.15 -9.52 10.79
N ALA A 138 -13.39 -8.60 10.17
CA ALA A 138 -11.93 -8.53 10.33
C ALA A 138 -11.52 -8.20 11.77
N GLY A 139 -12.18 -7.22 12.40
CA GLY A 139 -11.98 -6.86 13.79
C GLY A 139 -12.33 -7.99 14.76
N ALA A 140 -13.41 -8.73 14.50
CA ALA A 140 -13.81 -9.89 15.27
C ALA A 140 -12.77 -11.02 15.20
N ALA A 141 -12.28 -11.33 14.00
CA ALA A 141 -11.27 -12.36 13.80
C ALA A 141 -9.96 -12.00 14.53
N LEU A 142 -9.46 -10.78 14.34
CA LEU A 142 -8.24 -10.32 15.03
C LEU A 142 -8.43 -10.21 16.54
N GLY A 143 -9.59 -9.72 16.99
CA GLY A 143 -9.93 -9.64 18.42
C GLY A 143 -10.07 -11.03 19.06
N PHE A 144 -10.63 -12.00 18.36
CA PHE A 144 -10.70 -13.38 18.82
C PHE A 144 -9.30 -13.98 18.99
N LEU A 145 -8.43 -13.82 17.98
CA LEU A 145 -7.04 -14.29 18.04
C LEU A 145 -6.27 -13.64 19.20
N LEU A 146 -6.44 -12.33 19.41
CA LEU A 146 -5.87 -11.63 20.56
C LEU A 146 -6.42 -12.19 21.88
N GLY A 147 -7.73 -12.38 21.97
CA GLY A 147 -8.40 -12.93 23.16
C GLY A 147 -7.90 -14.33 23.52
N VAL A 148 -7.72 -15.21 22.53
CA VAL A 148 -7.14 -16.54 22.72
C VAL A 148 -5.69 -16.45 23.20
N GLY A 149 -4.89 -15.53 22.65
CA GLY A 149 -3.55 -15.25 23.13
C GLY A 149 -3.53 -14.83 24.61
N LEU A 150 -4.37 -13.87 24.99
CA LEU A 150 -4.45 -13.38 26.37
C LEU A 150 -4.96 -14.43 27.36
N GLU A 151 -5.90 -15.28 26.94
CA GLU A 151 -6.37 -16.43 27.73
C GLU A 151 -5.25 -17.45 27.95
N SER A 152 -4.49 -17.78 26.90
CA SER A 152 -3.36 -18.73 26.97
C SER A 152 -2.20 -18.23 27.85
N ALA A 153 -2.05 -16.91 27.98
CA ALA A 153 -1.10 -16.28 28.89
C ALA A 153 -1.60 -16.26 30.35
N SER A 154 -2.83 -16.73 30.64
CA SER A 154 -3.52 -16.63 31.94
C SER A 154 -3.73 -15.20 32.45
N VAL A 155 -3.73 -14.22 31.54
CA VAL A 155 -3.85 -12.79 31.86
C VAL A 155 -5.29 -12.30 31.71
N LEU A 156 -6.09 -12.95 30.86
CA LEU A 156 -7.49 -12.60 30.65
C LEU A 156 -8.42 -13.48 31.50
N ALA A 157 -9.22 -12.86 32.36
CA ALA A 157 -10.23 -13.55 33.18
C ALA A 157 -11.58 -13.76 32.45
N GLY A 158 -11.74 -13.23 31.24
CA GLY A 158 -12.99 -13.29 30.45
C GLY A 158 -12.84 -14.12 29.16
N ALA A 159 -13.98 -14.46 28.54
CA ALA A 159 -13.99 -15.26 27.31
C ALA A 159 -13.38 -14.48 26.11
N PRO A 160 -12.62 -15.14 25.21
CA PRO A 160 -12.09 -14.54 23.98
C PRO A 160 -13.15 -13.86 23.10
N ALA A 161 -14.41 -14.33 23.20
CA ALA A 161 -15.55 -13.73 22.52
C ALA A 161 -15.80 -12.25 22.90
N ALA A 162 -15.48 -11.84 24.13
CA ALA A 162 -15.62 -10.44 24.55
C ALA A 162 -14.60 -9.54 23.83
N VAL A 163 -13.36 -10.01 23.65
CA VAL A 163 -12.32 -9.31 22.90
C VAL A 163 -12.67 -9.27 21.41
N ALA A 164 -13.23 -10.34 20.87
CA ALA A 164 -13.75 -10.38 19.50
C ALA A 164 -14.87 -9.35 19.28
N LEU A 165 -15.84 -9.26 20.19
CA LEU A 165 -16.93 -8.28 20.11
C LEU A 165 -16.42 -6.83 20.20
N ALA A 166 -15.47 -6.55 21.10
CA ALA A 166 -14.83 -5.25 21.19
C ALA A 166 -14.09 -4.89 19.89
N GLY A 167 -13.30 -5.83 19.35
CA GLY A 167 -12.62 -5.66 18.07
C GLY A 167 -13.58 -5.41 16.90
N ALA A 168 -14.69 -6.16 16.84
CA ALA A 168 -15.73 -6.00 15.83
C ALA A 168 -16.37 -4.60 15.89
N ALA A 169 -16.80 -4.18 17.08
CA ALA A 169 -17.47 -2.90 17.29
C ALA A 169 -16.54 -1.72 16.96
N LEU A 170 -15.29 -1.74 17.43
CA LEU A 170 -14.31 -0.68 17.17
C LEU A 170 -13.92 -0.59 15.69
N ALA A 171 -13.68 -1.72 15.03
CA ALA A 171 -13.33 -1.73 13.60
C ALA A 171 -14.49 -1.23 12.73
N ALA A 172 -15.71 -1.67 13.02
CA ALA A 172 -16.91 -1.19 12.34
C ALA A 172 -17.12 0.31 12.53
N ALA A 173 -16.97 0.80 13.77
CA ALA A 173 -17.07 2.21 14.11
C ALA A 173 -16.01 3.06 13.38
N ALA A 174 -14.75 2.61 13.35
CA ALA A 174 -13.68 3.31 12.65
C ALA A 174 -13.95 3.44 11.13
N VAL A 175 -14.43 2.35 10.50
CA VAL A 175 -14.83 2.37 9.08
C VAL A 175 -16.02 3.30 8.86
N ALA A 176 -17.06 3.20 9.69
CA ALA A 176 -18.27 4.01 9.55
C ALA A 176 -17.99 5.52 9.74
N LEU A 177 -17.18 5.90 10.73
CA LEU A 177 -16.75 7.28 10.93
C LEU A 177 -15.95 7.82 9.74
N GLY A 178 -15.01 7.02 9.21
CA GLY A 178 -14.27 7.40 8.00
C GLY A 178 -15.18 7.62 6.79
N TRP A 179 -16.26 6.83 6.69
CA TRP A 179 -17.30 7.01 5.68
C TRP A 179 -18.11 8.29 5.88
N VAL A 180 -18.48 8.64 7.11
CA VAL A 180 -19.18 9.89 7.43
C VAL A 180 -18.42 11.10 6.87
N VAL A 181 -17.09 11.13 7.00
CA VAL A 181 -16.25 12.21 6.43
C VAL A 181 -16.43 12.33 4.91
N GLY A 182 -16.47 11.19 4.21
CA GLY A 182 -16.72 11.17 2.76
C GLY A 182 -18.12 11.64 2.38
N PHE A 183 -19.14 11.30 3.17
CA PHE A 183 -20.51 11.75 2.96
C PHE A 183 -20.71 13.23 3.25
N VAL A 184 -20.07 13.76 4.30
CA VAL A 184 -20.07 15.20 4.59
C VAL A 184 -19.47 15.97 3.42
N ARG A 185 -18.36 15.48 2.86
CA ARG A 185 -17.73 16.07 1.66
C ARG A 185 -18.66 16.12 0.47
N LEU A 186 -19.32 14.99 0.17
CA LEU A 186 -20.21 14.88 -0.99
C LEU A 186 -21.54 15.62 -0.80
N ALA A 187 -21.96 15.86 0.44
CA ALA A 187 -23.16 16.62 0.78
C ALA A 187 -22.92 18.13 0.91
N SER A 188 -21.66 18.58 0.80
CA SER A 188 -21.29 19.98 0.99
C SER A 188 -20.98 20.67 -0.33
N ASP A 189 -21.63 21.81 -0.54
CA ASP A 189 -21.31 22.70 -1.64
C ASP A 189 -19.95 23.38 -1.39
N GLY A 190 -19.09 23.41 -2.41
CA GLY A 190 -17.79 24.09 -2.36
C GLY A 190 -16.73 23.43 -1.48
N TRP A 191 -16.70 22.09 -1.38
CA TRP A 191 -15.60 21.40 -0.69
C TRP A 191 -14.24 21.66 -1.34
N SER A 192 -13.41 22.46 -0.68
CA SER A 192 -12.09 22.88 -1.17
C SER A 192 -10.95 22.03 -0.58
N GLY A 193 -9.75 22.19 -1.13
CA GLY A 193 -8.54 21.55 -0.61
C GLY A 193 -8.25 21.91 0.86
N TRP A 194 -8.62 23.12 1.31
CA TRP A 194 -8.49 23.53 2.71
C TRP A 194 -9.42 22.72 3.62
N ARG A 195 -10.67 22.48 3.21
CA ARG A 195 -11.61 21.63 3.99
C ARG A 195 -11.13 20.18 4.05
N THR A 196 -10.51 19.67 2.99
CA THR A 196 -9.85 18.35 3.02
C THR A 196 -8.70 18.32 4.03
N ALA A 197 -7.85 19.36 4.06
CA ALA A 197 -6.75 19.45 5.01
C ALA A 197 -7.26 19.59 6.45
N ALA A 198 -8.29 20.41 6.68
CA ALA A 198 -8.93 20.57 7.99
C ALA A 198 -9.56 19.25 8.47
N ALA A 199 -10.29 18.53 7.60
CA ALA A 199 -10.84 17.22 7.94
C ALA A 199 -9.74 16.19 8.27
N ALA A 200 -8.64 16.18 7.52
CA ALA A 200 -7.49 15.34 7.81
C ALA A 200 -6.84 15.72 9.16
N PHE A 201 -6.71 17.01 9.47
CA PHE A 201 -6.18 17.49 10.75
C PHE A 201 -7.06 17.06 11.92
N VAL A 202 -8.39 17.19 11.80
CA VAL A 202 -9.34 16.72 12.82
C VAL A 202 -9.22 15.21 13.04
N LEU A 203 -9.13 14.42 11.96
CA LEU A 203 -8.92 12.98 12.06
C LEU A 203 -7.60 12.62 12.75
N VAL A 204 -6.51 13.35 12.43
CA VAL A 204 -5.20 13.17 13.08
C VAL A 204 -5.26 13.56 14.56
N ALA A 205 -5.87 14.69 14.91
CA ALA A 205 -6.04 15.11 16.30
C ALA A 205 -6.84 14.08 17.11
N PHE A 206 -7.93 13.56 16.55
CA PHE A 206 -8.72 12.51 17.18
C PHE A 206 -7.92 11.20 17.34
N ALA A 207 -7.19 10.78 16.31
CA ALA A 207 -6.35 9.59 16.36
C ALA A 207 -5.22 9.74 17.40
N VAL A 208 -4.55 10.90 17.47
CA VAL A 208 -3.51 11.19 18.47
C VAL A 208 -4.10 11.17 19.87
N SER A 209 -5.29 11.74 20.08
CA SER A 209 -5.98 11.68 21.37
C SER A 209 -6.30 10.23 21.77
N TRP A 210 -6.84 9.43 20.86
CA TRP A 210 -7.10 8.01 21.08
C TRP A 210 -5.82 7.23 21.40
N CYS A 211 -4.75 7.43 20.64
CA CYS A 211 -3.45 6.81 20.89
C CYS A 211 -2.89 7.23 22.25
N GLY A 212 -3.03 8.49 22.64
CA GLY A 212 -2.63 8.99 23.95
C GLY A 212 -3.36 8.29 25.08
N VAL A 213 -4.68 8.11 24.97
CA VAL A 213 -5.48 7.36 25.96
C VAL A 213 -5.06 5.89 26.00
N ALA A 214 -4.89 5.24 24.84
CA ALA A 214 -4.50 3.84 24.76
C ALA A 214 -3.11 3.57 25.36
N LEU A 215 -2.15 4.48 25.15
CA LEU A 215 -0.79 4.36 25.69
C LEU A 215 -0.68 4.78 27.15
N ALA A 216 -1.54 5.68 27.64
CA ALA A 216 -1.58 6.10 29.04
C ALA A 216 -2.31 5.09 29.94
N ALA A 217 -3.10 4.17 29.36
CA ALA A 217 -3.81 3.16 30.11
C ALA A 217 -2.84 2.12 30.72
N GLY A 218 -2.93 1.92 32.04
CA GLY A 218 -2.13 0.92 32.74
C GLY A 218 -2.48 -0.51 32.33
N ALA A 219 -1.52 -1.43 32.48
CA ALA A 219 -1.68 -2.84 32.10
C ALA A 219 -2.90 -3.49 32.77
N ASP A 220 -3.11 -3.25 34.06
CA ASP A 220 -4.24 -3.81 34.83
C ASP A 220 -5.59 -3.33 34.29
N ALA A 221 -5.68 -2.06 33.87
CA ALA A 221 -6.89 -1.50 33.28
C ALA A 221 -7.13 -2.08 31.88
N LEU A 222 -6.09 -2.23 31.05
CA LEU A 222 -6.23 -2.75 29.68
C LEU A 222 -6.65 -4.22 29.62
N LEU A 223 -6.25 -5.00 30.62
CA LEU A 223 -6.49 -6.45 30.67
C LEU A 223 -7.76 -6.80 31.45
N ALA A 224 -8.40 -5.83 32.10
CA ALA A 224 -9.65 -6.03 32.82
C ALA A 224 -10.80 -6.40 31.86
N PRO A 225 -11.63 -7.42 32.18
CA PRO A 225 -12.79 -7.80 31.37
C PRO A 225 -13.78 -6.64 31.13
N ALA A 226 -13.93 -5.76 32.12
CA ALA A 226 -14.78 -4.56 32.03
C ALA A 226 -14.35 -3.63 30.89
N THR A 227 -13.06 -3.56 30.57
CA THR A 227 -12.53 -2.71 29.50
C THR A 227 -13.03 -3.16 28.14
N PHE A 228 -13.03 -4.46 27.85
CA PHE A 228 -13.58 -4.99 26.60
C PHE A 228 -15.10 -4.75 26.49
N ALA A 229 -15.83 -4.85 27.60
CA ALA A 229 -17.25 -4.50 27.64
C ALA A 229 -17.47 -3.01 27.30
N VAL A 230 -16.75 -2.10 27.96
CA VAL A 230 -16.81 -0.65 27.69
C VAL A 230 -16.42 -0.32 26.25
N LEU A 231 -15.37 -0.94 25.71
CA LEU A 231 -14.94 -0.75 24.33
C LEU A 231 -16.00 -1.23 23.33
N SER A 232 -16.66 -2.35 23.60
CA SER A 232 -17.73 -2.87 22.75
C SER A 232 -18.95 -1.93 22.75
N VAL A 233 -19.41 -1.48 23.93
CA VAL A 233 -20.54 -0.56 24.08
C VAL A 233 -20.23 0.78 23.43
N GLY A 234 -19.03 1.32 23.67
CA GLY A 234 -18.58 2.56 23.04
C GLY A 234 -18.49 2.44 21.53
N GLY A 235 -17.96 1.33 21.01
CA GLY A 235 -17.93 1.04 19.57
C GLY A 235 -19.33 0.97 18.94
N PHE A 236 -20.28 0.27 19.57
CA PHE A 236 -21.67 0.22 19.10
C PHE A 236 -22.36 1.58 19.14
N PHE A 237 -22.12 2.37 20.19
CA PHE A 237 -22.66 3.72 20.29
C PHE A 237 -22.15 4.61 19.15
N VAL A 238 -20.84 4.61 18.90
CA VAL A 238 -20.24 5.36 17.79
C VAL A 238 -20.75 4.87 16.44
N LEU A 239 -20.91 3.56 16.24
CA LEU A 239 -21.48 3.00 15.03
C LEU A 239 -22.93 3.46 14.81
N ALA A 240 -23.75 3.49 15.86
CA ALA A 240 -25.13 3.98 15.79
C ALA A 240 -25.19 5.46 15.43
N VAL A 241 -24.34 6.29 16.06
CA VAL A 241 -24.23 7.73 15.73
C VAL A 241 -23.79 7.91 14.28
N ALA A 242 -22.80 7.14 13.81
CA ALA A 242 -22.35 7.19 12.42
C ALA A 242 -23.46 6.75 11.44
N ALA A 243 -24.24 5.73 11.78
CA ALA A 243 -25.37 5.29 10.96
C ALA A 243 -26.45 6.38 10.84
N ILE A 244 -26.77 7.06 11.95
CA ILE A 244 -27.70 8.21 11.95
C ILE A 244 -27.15 9.35 11.08
N ALA A 245 -25.87 9.70 11.25
CA ALA A 245 -25.22 10.73 10.45
C ALA A 245 -25.27 10.41 8.95
N LEU A 246 -24.98 9.15 8.56
CA LEU A 246 -25.08 8.69 7.18
C LEU A 246 -26.52 8.78 6.65
N ALA A 247 -27.52 8.39 7.43
CA ALA A 247 -28.93 8.47 7.03
C ALA A 247 -29.41 9.92 6.80
N LEU A 248 -28.89 10.87 7.59
CA LEU A 248 -29.16 12.30 7.47
C LEU A 248 -28.42 12.95 6.29
N LEU A 249 -27.18 12.52 6.02
CA LEU A 249 -26.35 13.05 4.93
C LEU A 249 -26.73 12.49 3.56
N ALA A 250 -27.11 11.21 3.47
CA ALA A 250 -27.35 10.49 2.22
C ALA A 250 -28.29 11.21 1.22
N PRO A 251 -29.39 11.87 1.62
CA PRO A 251 -30.25 12.62 0.69
C PRO A 251 -29.61 13.87 0.07
N ARG A 252 -28.58 14.41 0.71
CA ARG A 252 -27.90 15.66 0.29
C ARG A 252 -26.68 15.39 -0.60
N VAL A 253 -26.36 14.12 -0.84
CA VAL A 253 -25.16 13.72 -1.58
C VAL A 253 -25.32 14.05 -3.06
N ASP A 254 -24.37 14.81 -3.60
CA ASP A 254 -24.30 15.06 -5.03
C ASP A 254 -23.87 13.80 -5.81
N MET A 255 -24.83 13.18 -6.49
CA MET A 255 -24.58 11.98 -7.31
C MET A 255 -23.77 12.26 -8.57
N THR A 256 -23.78 13.48 -9.09
CA THR A 256 -22.97 13.81 -10.29
C THR A 256 -21.49 13.71 -9.96
N ARG A 257 -21.08 14.32 -8.83
CA ARG A 257 -19.73 14.19 -8.29
C ARG A 257 -19.35 12.75 -7.98
N VAL A 258 -20.28 11.92 -7.48
CA VAL A 258 -20.03 10.50 -7.23
C VAL A 258 -19.76 9.75 -8.54
N ILE A 259 -20.48 10.05 -9.62
CA ILE A 259 -20.28 9.43 -10.94
C ILE A 259 -18.92 9.84 -11.51
N ASP A 260 -18.60 11.13 -11.50
CA ASP A 260 -17.34 11.67 -12.03
C ASP A 260 -16.12 11.05 -11.32
N GLU A 261 -16.14 11.01 -9.99
CA GLU A 261 -15.04 10.43 -9.20
C GLU A 261 -14.93 8.91 -9.33
N ASN A 262 -16.00 8.22 -9.74
CA ASN A 262 -15.98 6.78 -10.00
C ASN A 262 -15.55 6.42 -11.41
N SER A 263 -15.43 7.39 -12.32
CA SER A 263 -15.14 7.13 -13.72
C SER A 263 -13.86 6.28 -13.89
N LEU A 264 -12.76 6.62 -13.19
CA LEU A 264 -11.54 5.78 -13.18
C LEU A 264 -11.77 4.39 -12.58
N HIS A 265 -12.52 4.29 -11.48
CA HIS A 265 -12.81 2.99 -10.86
C HIS A 265 -13.61 2.09 -11.80
N ALA A 266 -14.59 2.66 -12.49
CA ALA A 266 -15.49 1.95 -13.37
C ALA A 266 -14.77 1.39 -14.61
N ASP A 267 -13.83 2.13 -15.20
CA ASP A 267 -12.97 1.60 -16.27
C ASP A 267 -12.08 0.47 -15.74
N LEU A 268 -11.56 0.60 -14.53
CA LEU A 268 -10.71 -0.44 -13.92
C LEU A 268 -11.46 -1.71 -13.52
N CYS A 269 -12.76 -1.63 -13.25
CA CYS A 269 -13.57 -2.83 -12.98
C CYS A 269 -13.57 -3.83 -14.15
N GLN A 270 -13.31 -3.36 -15.38
CA GLN A 270 -13.13 -4.21 -16.55
C GLN A 270 -11.81 -5.00 -16.49
N PHE A 271 -10.78 -4.40 -15.88
CA PHE A 271 -9.46 -4.98 -15.70
C PHE A 271 -9.37 -5.63 -14.31
N GLY A 272 -9.90 -6.86 -14.19
CA GLY A 272 -9.82 -7.63 -12.96
C GLY A 272 -8.39 -7.94 -12.51
N MET A 273 -8.22 -8.47 -11.29
CA MET A 273 -6.92 -8.88 -10.73
C MET A 273 -6.14 -9.88 -11.61
N LEU A 274 -6.87 -10.52 -12.53
CA LEU A 274 -6.46 -11.59 -13.43
C LEU A 274 -6.64 -11.18 -14.90
N SER A 275 -6.71 -9.88 -15.17
CA SER A 275 -6.70 -9.36 -16.54
C SER A 275 -5.46 -9.89 -17.28
N PRO A 276 -5.59 -10.32 -18.55
CA PRO A 276 -4.45 -10.72 -19.36
C PRO A 276 -3.54 -9.54 -19.73
N LEU A 277 -3.99 -8.30 -19.47
CA LEU A 277 -3.18 -7.10 -19.66
C LEU A 277 -2.06 -7.02 -18.62
N ASP A 278 -0.90 -6.50 -19.04
CA ASP A 278 0.20 -6.24 -18.14
C ASP A 278 -0.26 -5.27 -17.03
N ARG A 279 0.05 -5.60 -15.78
CA ARG A 279 -0.22 -4.73 -14.63
C ARG A 279 0.47 -3.37 -14.77
N ASN A 280 1.59 -3.32 -15.48
CA ASN A 280 2.26 -2.05 -15.77
C ASN A 280 1.40 -1.14 -16.67
N ASP A 281 0.70 -1.69 -17.66
CA ASP A 281 -0.16 -0.94 -18.56
C ASP A 281 -1.41 -0.42 -17.82
N ILE A 282 -1.99 -1.24 -16.94
CA ILE A 282 -3.10 -0.84 -16.08
C ILE A 282 -2.66 0.30 -15.15
N ALA A 283 -1.51 0.16 -14.48
CA ALA A 283 -0.97 1.18 -13.60
C ALA A 283 -0.66 2.49 -14.35
N GLU A 284 -0.15 2.39 -15.58
CA GLU A 284 0.10 3.53 -16.44
C GLU A 284 -1.20 4.24 -16.87
N TYR A 285 -2.21 3.48 -17.27
CA TYR A 285 -3.53 4.02 -17.62
C TYR A 285 -4.13 4.79 -16.43
N GLN A 286 -4.09 4.20 -15.22
CA GLN A 286 -4.53 4.85 -13.98
C GLN A 286 -3.77 6.16 -13.75
N ARG A 287 -2.45 6.12 -13.90
CA ARG A 287 -1.58 7.29 -13.73
C ARG A 287 -1.97 8.40 -14.70
N ARG A 288 -2.09 8.10 -16.00
CA ARG A 288 -2.40 9.10 -17.03
C ARG A 288 -3.72 9.80 -16.76
N ARG A 289 -4.76 9.03 -16.40
CA ARG A 289 -6.07 9.61 -16.07
C ARG A 289 -6.01 10.49 -14.83
N LYS A 290 -5.38 10.01 -13.75
CA LYS A 290 -5.16 10.82 -12.53
C LYS A 290 -4.35 12.09 -12.81
N LEU A 291 -3.47 12.11 -13.80
CA LEU A 291 -2.68 13.29 -14.18
C LEU A 291 -3.50 14.27 -15.01
N ALA A 292 -4.35 13.79 -15.92
CA ALA A 292 -5.23 14.62 -16.74
C ALA A 292 -6.23 15.41 -15.89
N ASP A 293 -6.74 14.81 -14.81
CA ASP A 293 -7.72 15.45 -13.91
C ASP A 293 -7.09 16.45 -12.92
N ARG A 294 -5.75 16.59 -12.91
CA ARG A 294 -5.06 17.46 -11.95
C ARG A 294 -4.94 18.90 -12.47
N PRO A 295 -5.21 19.90 -11.62
CA PRO A 295 -4.88 21.27 -11.96
C PRO A 295 -3.35 21.42 -12.08
N VAL A 296 -2.91 22.18 -13.07
CA VAL A 296 -1.49 22.50 -13.27
C VAL A 296 -1.02 23.35 -12.08
N ARG A 297 -0.22 22.76 -11.21
CA ARG A 297 0.42 23.45 -10.07
C ARG A 297 1.87 23.78 -10.40
N PHE A 298 2.31 24.97 -10.01
CA PHE A 298 3.63 25.53 -10.30
C PHE A 298 3.87 25.76 -11.79
N SER A 299 4.80 26.64 -12.16
CA SER A 299 5.19 26.87 -13.55
C SER A 299 6.46 26.09 -13.89
N LEU A 300 6.71 25.88 -15.18
CA LEU A 300 8.00 25.34 -15.62
C LEU A 300 9.06 26.43 -15.40
N PRO A 301 10.11 26.16 -14.60
CA PRO A 301 11.15 27.16 -14.35
C PRO A 301 11.96 27.43 -15.62
N ARG A 302 12.51 28.65 -15.74
CA ARG A 302 13.25 29.14 -16.91
C ARG A 302 14.72 28.65 -16.97
N GLY A 303 15.00 27.45 -16.47
CA GLY A 303 16.35 26.90 -16.50
C GLY A 303 16.79 26.49 -17.91
N GLU A 304 18.10 26.57 -18.17
CA GLU A 304 18.72 26.10 -19.42
C GLU A 304 19.68 24.92 -19.15
N GLY A 305 19.94 24.13 -20.19
CA GLY A 305 20.89 23.02 -20.14
C GLY A 305 20.57 21.96 -19.08
N ARG A 306 21.60 21.47 -18.38
CA ARG A 306 21.49 20.41 -17.34
C ARG A 306 20.60 20.79 -16.17
N LEU A 307 20.57 22.08 -15.82
CA LEU A 307 19.75 22.58 -14.72
C LEU A 307 18.25 22.49 -15.05
N ALA A 308 17.89 22.60 -16.33
CA ALA A 308 16.51 22.41 -16.79
C ALA A 308 16.02 20.97 -16.52
N LEU A 309 16.89 19.96 -16.68
CA LEU A 309 16.57 18.55 -16.37
C LEU A 309 16.25 18.37 -14.88
N VAL A 310 17.14 18.83 -14.00
CA VAL A 310 16.97 18.75 -12.53
C VAL A 310 15.69 19.45 -12.10
N GLN A 311 15.46 20.66 -12.61
CA GLN A 311 14.28 21.45 -12.26
C GLN A 311 12.98 20.81 -12.76
N ARG A 312 12.99 20.27 -13.98
CA ARG A 312 11.85 19.55 -14.55
C ARG A 312 11.57 18.25 -13.77
N ALA A 313 12.60 17.51 -13.39
CA ALA A 313 12.46 16.33 -12.56
C ALA A 313 11.88 16.65 -11.18
N ALA A 314 12.39 17.71 -10.52
CA ALA A 314 11.84 18.19 -9.26
C ALA A 314 10.36 18.60 -9.40
N LEU A 315 10.02 19.32 -10.47
CA LEU A 315 8.65 19.69 -10.78
C LEU A 315 7.76 18.48 -11.06
N SER A 316 8.30 17.45 -11.72
CA SER A 316 7.59 16.18 -11.99
C SER A 316 7.22 15.50 -10.68
N HIS A 317 8.15 15.36 -9.74
CA HIS A 317 7.85 14.81 -8.41
C HIS A 317 6.89 15.67 -7.60
N ALA A 318 7.01 16.99 -7.66
CA ALA A 318 6.11 17.92 -6.97
C ALA A 318 4.67 17.86 -7.49
N ARG A 319 4.48 17.71 -8.81
CA ARG A 319 3.15 17.59 -9.43
C ARG A 319 2.56 16.19 -9.32
N GLN A 320 3.42 15.17 -9.34
CA GLN A 320 3.02 13.77 -9.48
C GLN A 320 3.31 12.94 -8.22
N TYR A 321 2.84 13.46 -7.08
CA TYR A 321 3.12 12.99 -5.72
C TYR A 321 2.69 11.54 -5.38
N ASP A 322 2.03 10.83 -6.30
CA ASP A 322 1.61 9.43 -6.08
C ASP A 322 2.81 8.52 -5.79
N GLY A 323 3.97 8.86 -6.36
CA GLY A 323 5.22 8.14 -6.16
C GLY A 323 6.02 8.55 -4.92
N LEU A 324 5.61 9.57 -4.16
CA LEU A 324 6.37 9.98 -2.97
C LEU A 324 6.42 8.86 -1.93
N ALA A 325 5.35 8.08 -1.78
CA ALA A 325 5.34 6.93 -0.89
C ALA A 325 6.34 5.86 -1.32
N SER A 326 6.49 5.59 -2.62
CA SER A 326 7.50 4.65 -3.12
C SER A 326 8.93 5.19 -2.95
N LEU A 327 9.15 6.50 -3.08
CA LEU A 327 10.44 7.13 -2.75
C LEU A 327 10.75 7.01 -1.26
N VAL A 328 9.76 7.23 -0.39
CA VAL A 328 9.91 7.03 1.07
C VAL A 328 10.24 5.58 1.39
N MET A 329 9.54 4.61 0.78
CA MET A 329 9.87 3.19 0.94
C MET A 329 11.30 2.89 0.49
N GLN A 330 11.74 3.46 -0.63
CA GLN A 330 13.11 3.28 -1.12
C GLN A 330 14.15 3.80 -0.13
N GLY A 331 13.98 5.06 0.31
CA GLY A 331 14.92 5.73 1.20
C GLY A 331 14.88 5.22 2.64
N ALA A 332 13.70 4.97 3.20
CA ALA A 332 13.56 4.61 4.61
C ALA A 332 13.66 3.10 4.88
N PHE A 333 13.47 2.25 3.86
CA PHE A 333 13.44 0.79 4.05
C PHE A 333 14.39 0.04 3.12
N VAL A 334 14.25 0.17 1.79
CA VAL A 334 15.00 -0.66 0.83
C VAL A 334 16.51 -0.41 0.89
N VAL A 335 16.94 0.85 0.88
CA VAL A 335 18.36 1.21 0.96
C VAL A 335 18.95 0.87 2.33
N PRO A 336 18.34 1.24 3.48
CA PRO A 336 18.85 0.87 4.79
C PRO A 336 18.96 -0.65 5.00
N LEU A 337 18.02 -1.44 4.48
CA LEU A 337 18.09 -2.90 4.52
C LEU A 337 19.35 -3.43 3.82
N GLY A 338 19.69 -2.88 2.65
CA GLY A 338 20.93 -3.21 1.93
C GLY A 338 22.20 -2.78 2.67
N VAL A 339 22.18 -1.61 3.31
CA VAL A 339 23.31 -1.15 4.14
C VAL A 339 23.52 -2.08 5.33
N LEU A 340 22.45 -2.45 6.04
CA LEU A 340 22.52 -3.39 7.15
C LEU A 340 23.05 -4.77 6.73
N ALA A 341 22.60 -5.27 5.57
CA ALA A 341 23.09 -6.51 4.99
C ALA A 341 24.60 -6.44 4.71
N LEU A 342 25.08 -5.35 4.08
CA LEU A 342 26.49 -5.13 3.78
C LEU A 342 27.37 -4.93 5.03
N LEU A 343 26.80 -4.38 6.10
CA LEU A 343 27.45 -4.27 7.40
C LEU A 343 27.44 -5.60 8.19
N GLY A 344 26.79 -6.65 7.68
CA GLY A 344 26.72 -7.97 8.30
C GLY A 344 25.69 -8.09 9.43
N ALA A 345 24.82 -7.09 9.62
CA ALA A 345 23.73 -7.18 10.59
C ALA A 345 22.78 -8.31 10.17
N GLY A 346 22.39 -9.21 11.08
CA GLY A 346 21.47 -10.31 10.76
C GLY A 346 22.01 -11.39 9.79
N GLY A 347 23.30 -11.33 9.41
CA GLY A 347 23.96 -12.34 8.58
C GLY A 347 23.39 -12.51 7.16
N PRO A 348 23.64 -13.65 6.50
CA PRO A 348 23.19 -13.94 5.13
C PRO A 348 21.68 -13.81 4.92
N VAL A 349 20.89 -13.95 5.99
CA VAL A 349 19.43 -13.88 5.96
C VAL A 349 18.93 -12.51 5.48
N LEU A 350 19.62 -11.41 5.81
CA LEU A 350 19.22 -10.09 5.32
C LEU A 350 19.35 -9.96 3.79
N PHE A 351 20.27 -10.67 3.14
CA PHE A 351 20.34 -10.70 1.67
C PHE A 351 19.17 -11.45 1.05
N VAL A 352 18.65 -12.48 1.73
CA VAL A 352 17.43 -13.20 1.32
C VAL A 352 16.20 -12.31 1.40
N PHE A 353 16.16 -11.33 2.31
CA PHE A 353 15.09 -10.32 2.37
C PHE A 353 15.33 -9.16 1.41
N TRP A 354 16.58 -8.71 1.25
CA TRP A 354 16.93 -7.59 0.40
C TRP A 354 16.73 -7.91 -1.08
N LEU A 355 17.05 -9.13 -1.52
CA LEU A 355 16.91 -9.55 -2.91
C LEU A 355 15.46 -9.44 -3.44
N PRO A 356 14.44 -10.06 -2.81
CA PRO A 356 13.04 -9.92 -3.23
C PRO A 356 12.57 -8.47 -3.19
N VAL A 357 13.00 -7.68 -2.20
CA VAL A 357 12.62 -6.27 -2.11
C VAL A 357 13.22 -5.46 -3.27
N ALA A 358 14.49 -5.69 -3.60
CA ALA A 358 15.15 -5.02 -4.72
C ALA A 358 14.58 -5.42 -6.09
N VAL A 359 14.24 -6.70 -6.29
CA VAL A 359 13.82 -7.23 -7.60
C VAL A 359 12.30 -7.21 -7.80
N LEU A 360 11.52 -7.64 -6.81
CA LEU A 360 10.05 -7.76 -6.91
C LEU A 360 9.32 -6.47 -6.53
N MET A 361 9.97 -5.55 -5.81
CA MET A 361 9.41 -4.26 -5.44
C MET A 361 10.21 -3.07 -6.00
N PRO A 362 10.46 -2.99 -7.33
CA PRO A 362 11.30 -1.96 -7.94
C PRO A 362 10.63 -0.58 -7.97
N GLN A 363 9.42 -0.44 -7.44
CA GLN A 363 8.59 0.76 -7.54
C GLN A 363 9.31 2.01 -7.01
N GLY A 364 10.08 1.87 -5.94
CA GLY A 364 10.86 2.97 -5.35
C GLY A 364 11.92 3.55 -6.29
N VAL A 365 12.80 2.69 -6.81
CA VAL A 365 13.88 3.10 -7.73
C VAL A 365 13.34 3.54 -9.09
N ARG A 366 12.29 2.85 -9.59
CA ARG A 366 11.65 3.21 -10.86
C ARG A 366 10.94 4.56 -10.79
N GLU A 367 10.37 4.89 -9.62
CA GLU A 367 9.85 6.23 -9.38
C GLU A 367 10.98 7.26 -9.30
N ALA A 368 12.09 6.96 -8.63
CA ALA A 368 13.24 7.88 -8.56
C ALA A 368 13.86 8.19 -9.94
N THR A 369 13.67 7.31 -10.93
CA THR A 369 14.13 7.45 -12.32
C THR A 369 13.03 7.83 -13.30
N ARG A 370 11.88 8.29 -12.80
CA ARG A 370 10.68 8.55 -13.60
C ARG A 370 10.89 9.57 -14.73
N ALA A 371 11.52 10.71 -14.43
CA ALA A 371 11.74 11.75 -15.44
C ALA A 371 12.60 11.21 -16.60
N PHE A 372 13.70 10.53 -16.26
CA PHE A 372 14.55 9.84 -17.22
C PHE A 372 13.78 8.80 -18.05
N ARG A 373 12.95 7.97 -17.41
CA ARG A 373 12.17 6.93 -18.10
C ARG A 373 11.11 7.51 -19.04
N ASP A 374 10.43 8.58 -18.62
CA ASP A 374 9.44 9.26 -19.46
C ASP A 374 10.12 9.88 -20.69
N ASP A 375 11.35 10.43 -20.54
CA ASP A 375 12.14 10.99 -21.64
C ASP A 375 12.73 9.94 -22.57
N ALA A 376 13.29 8.86 -22.02
CA ALA A 376 13.86 7.76 -22.79
C ALA A 376 12.80 6.96 -23.56
N ARG A 377 11.54 6.96 -23.10
CA ARG A 377 10.46 6.21 -23.75
C ARG A 377 9.85 6.94 -24.95
N ASN A 378 9.78 8.27 -24.92
CA ASN A 378 9.20 9.03 -26.01
C ASN A 378 10.28 9.48 -27.00
N ARG A 379 10.35 8.81 -28.14
CA ARG A 379 11.35 9.09 -29.17
C ARG A 379 11.32 10.53 -29.68
N LEU A 380 10.14 11.12 -29.81
CA LEU A 380 10.00 12.52 -30.23
C LEU A 380 10.68 13.50 -29.26
N VAL A 381 10.81 13.11 -27.99
CA VAL A 381 11.52 13.87 -26.95
C VAL A 381 12.99 13.46 -26.92
N ARG A 382 13.28 12.15 -26.84
CA ARG A 382 14.66 11.63 -26.74
C ARG A 382 15.56 12.12 -27.88
N ASP A 383 15.08 12.08 -29.13
CA ASP A 383 15.84 12.45 -30.33
C ASP A 383 16.12 13.97 -30.39
N ARG A 384 15.43 14.78 -29.59
CA ARG A 384 15.61 16.24 -29.50
C ARG A 384 16.52 16.66 -28.35
N LEU A 385 16.82 15.75 -27.41
CA LEU A 385 17.64 16.04 -26.24
C LEU A 385 19.13 15.88 -26.57
N PRO A 386 19.97 16.93 -26.38
CA PRO A 386 21.39 16.90 -26.73
C PRO A 386 22.26 16.13 -25.72
N PHE A 387 21.66 15.37 -24.80
CA PHE A 387 22.34 14.69 -23.69
C PHE A 387 22.50 13.19 -23.98
N GLY A 388 23.58 12.59 -23.49
CA GLY A 388 23.76 11.13 -23.49
C GLY A 388 22.91 10.45 -22.41
N VAL A 389 22.72 9.12 -22.49
CA VAL A 389 21.88 8.36 -21.55
C VAL A 389 22.31 8.53 -20.09
N LEU A 390 23.61 8.42 -19.80
CA LEU A 390 24.13 8.56 -18.44
C LEU A 390 23.93 9.98 -17.90
N GLU A 391 24.13 10.99 -18.76
CA GLU A 391 23.97 12.39 -18.37
C GLU A 391 22.51 12.70 -18.07
N LEU A 392 21.60 12.25 -18.94
CA LEU A 392 20.16 12.36 -18.74
C LEU A 392 19.73 11.67 -17.44
N LEU A 393 20.15 10.42 -17.23
CA LEU A 393 19.87 9.64 -16.02
C LEU A 393 20.36 10.37 -14.76
N ALA A 394 21.59 10.86 -14.76
CA ALA A 394 22.16 11.54 -13.60
C ALA A 394 21.34 12.78 -13.24
N PHE A 395 21.12 13.71 -14.18
CA PHE A 395 20.45 14.97 -13.88
C PHE A 395 18.94 14.81 -13.61
N ASP A 396 18.25 13.90 -14.29
CA ASP A 396 16.82 13.65 -14.06
C ASP A 396 16.54 12.95 -12.73
N THR A 397 17.50 12.20 -12.19
CA THR A 397 17.32 11.48 -10.91
C THR A 397 17.78 12.27 -9.70
N LEU A 398 18.59 13.32 -9.87
CA LEU A 398 19.20 14.08 -8.77
C LEU A 398 18.22 14.50 -7.66
N PRO A 399 17.03 15.08 -7.94
CA PRO A 399 16.11 15.48 -6.88
C PRO A 399 15.61 14.30 -6.04
N ALA A 400 15.25 13.20 -6.69
CA ALA A 400 14.79 11.99 -6.01
C ALA A 400 15.94 11.30 -5.27
N PHE A 401 17.13 11.26 -5.86
CA PHE A 401 18.33 10.73 -5.22
C PHE A 401 18.68 11.49 -3.95
N ALA A 402 18.64 12.83 -3.97
CA ALA A 402 18.89 13.64 -2.79
C ALA A 402 17.86 13.34 -1.68
N ALA A 403 16.56 13.29 -2.01
CA ALA A 403 15.51 13.00 -1.04
C ALA A 403 15.62 11.59 -0.43
N THR A 404 15.79 10.57 -1.28
CA THR A 404 15.92 9.17 -0.83
C THR A 404 17.20 8.94 -0.02
N THR A 405 18.31 9.58 -0.41
CA THR A 405 19.57 9.52 0.34
C THR A 405 19.44 10.17 1.71
N LEU A 406 18.80 11.34 1.81
CA LEU A 406 18.56 11.97 3.11
C LEU A 406 17.73 11.07 4.06
N LEU A 407 16.66 10.46 3.54
CA LEU A 407 15.86 9.49 4.30
C LEU A 407 16.68 8.25 4.69
N ALA A 408 17.50 7.74 3.78
CA ALA A 408 18.37 6.58 4.04
C ALA A 408 19.42 6.88 5.10
N CYS A 409 20.07 8.04 5.05
CA CYS A 409 21.02 8.46 6.06
C CYS A 409 20.36 8.57 7.44
N GLY A 410 19.15 9.15 7.53
CA GLY A 410 18.40 9.22 8.78
C GLY A 410 18.00 7.85 9.33
N ALA A 411 17.51 6.96 8.47
CA ALA A 411 17.13 5.60 8.85
C ALA A 411 18.33 4.75 9.28
N VAL A 412 19.44 4.83 8.55
CA VAL A 412 20.69 4.13 8.87
C VAL A 412 21.29 4.65 10.18
N ALA A 413 21.27 5.96 10.42
CA ALA A 413 21.75 6.53 11.68
C ALA A 413 20.96 6.02 12.90
N ALA A 414 19.67 5.73 12.73
CA ALA A 414 18.81 5.17 13.78
C ALA A 414 18.99 3.66 13.99
N MET A 415 19.48 2.92 12.98
CA MET A 415 19.59 1.45 12.99
C MET A 415 21.02 0.93 12.99
N ILE A 416 22.01 1.82 13.11
CA ILE A 416 23.42 1.48 12.96
C ILE A 416 23.85 0.41 14.00
N PRO A 417 24.48 -0.70 13.57
CA PRO A 417 24.98 -1.70 14.51
C PRO A 417 26.04 -1.14 15.45
N ILE A 418 26.00 -1.55 16.72
CA ILE A 418 26.97 -1.14 17.74
C ILE A 418 28.38 -1.48 17.26
N GLY A 419 29.28 -0.50 17.29
CA GLY A 419 30.68 -0.66 16.88
C GLY A 419 30.97 -0.38 15.39
N THR A 420 29.97 -0.01 14.59
CA THR A 420 30.19 0.40 13.18
C THR A 420 30.35 1.92 13.06
N SER A 421 31.20 2.36 12.11
CA SER A 421 31.45 3.78 11.91
C SER A 421 30.33 4.44 11.11
N LEU A 422 29.75 5.50 11.69
CA LEU A 422 28.67 6.26 11.05
C LEU A 422 29.03 6.80 9.65
N PRO A 423 30.25 7.32 9.39
CA PRO A 423 30.64 7.75 8.05
C PRO A 423 30.60 6.63 7.00
N LEU A 424 30.99 5.41 7.38
CA LEU A 424 30.97 4.26 6.48
C LEU A 424 29.53 3.84 6.16
N ALA A 425 28.66 3.83 7.17
CA ALA A 425 27.24 3.49 7.00
C ALA A 425 26.54 4.52 6.08
N ILE A 426 26.84 5.81 6.24
CA ILE A 426 26.35 6.87 5.35
C ILE A 426 26.90 6.70 3.92
N ALA A 427 28.21 6.43 3.77
CA ALA A 427 28.82 6.19 2.46
C ALA A 427 28.17 5.00 1.73
N LEU A 428 27.91 3.90 2.44
CA LEU A 428 27.19 2.75 1.90
C LEU A 428 25.76 3.10 1.49
N ALA A 429 25.03 3.91 2.27
CA ALA A 429 23.68 4.36 1.90
C ALA A 429 23.68 5.13 0.57
N VAL A 430 24.63 6.05 0.41
CA VAL A 430 24.82 6.82 -0.84
C VAL A 430 25.16 5.87 -2.01
N LEU A 431 26.09 4.93 -1.81
CA LEU A 431 26.55 4.01 -2.85
C LEU A 431 25.46 3.02 -3.27
N VAL A 432 24.75 2.41 -2.32
CA VAL A 432 23.64 1.49 -2.61
C VAL A 432 22.51 2.23 -3.34
N GLY A 433 22.17 3.45 -2.88
CA GLY A 433 21.22 4.32 -3.56
C GLY A 433 21.64 4.62 -5.00
N ALA A 434 22.87 5.11 -5.20
CA ALA A 434 23.39 5.46 -6.52
C ALA A 434 23.46 4.24 -7.45
N ALA A 435 23.97 3.11 -6.97
CA ALA A 435 24.06 1.88 -7.75
C ALA A 435 22.67 1.37 -8.16
N SER A 436 21.68 1.44 -7.26
CA SER A 436 20.30 1.06 -7.60
C SER A 436 19.71 1.94 -8.72
N LEU A 437 19.96 3.25 -8.71
CA LEU A 437 19.51 4.17 -9.77
C LEU A 437 20.24 3.93 -11.09
N LEU A 438 21.54 3.68 -11.04
CA LEU A 438 22.35 3.35 -12.23
C LEU A 438 21.86 2.07 -12.90
N CYS A 439 21.42 1.07 -12.12
CA CYS A 439 20.80 -0.14 -12.65
C CYS A 439 19.52 0.17 -13.46
N CYS A 440 18.77 1.24 -13.17
CA CYS A 440 17.63 1.63 -14.02
C CYS A 440 18.06 2.21 -15.37
N GLY A 441 19.28 2.76 -15.47
CA GLY A 441 19.85 3.19 -16.75
C GLY A 441 20.01 2.05 -17.75
N LEU A 442 20.17 0.82 -17.24
CA LEU A 442 20.27 -0.38 -18.07
C LEU A 442 19.04 -0.60 -18.94
N ASP A 443 17.84 -0.20 -18.47
CA ASP A 443 16.60 -0.32 -19.24
C ASP A 443 16.65 0.45 -20.57
N ALA A 444 17.47 1.49 -20.69
CA ALA A 444 17.57 2.32 -21.89
C ALA A 444 18.63 1.79 -22.89
N VAL A 445 19.40 0.76 -22.53
CA VAL A 445 20.65 0.42 -23.21
C VAL A 445 20.73 -1.08 -23.55
N ARG A 446 21.40 -1.40 -24.66
CA ARG A 446 21.79 -2.75 -25.07
C ARG A 446 23.31 -2.87 -24.99
N LEU A 447 23.80 -4.08 -24.73
CA LEU A 447 25.25 -4.36 -24.65
C LEU A 447 26.00 -4.00 -25.94
N PHE A 448 25.35 -4.21 -27.09
CA PHE A 448 25.87 -3.88 -28.42
C PHE A 448 24.69 -3.68 -29.39
N PRO A 449 24.90 -3.06 -30.56
CA PRO A 449 23.85 -2.87 -31.57
C PRO A 449 23.21 -4.22 -31.96
N GLY A 450 21.90 -4.35 -31.77
CA GLY A 450 21.16 -5.61 -32.01
C GLY A 450 21.25 -6.66 -30.89
N GLY A 451 22.03 -6.41 -29.84
CA GLY A 451 22.20 -7.32 -28.70
C GLY A 451 21.02 -7.35 -27.73
N PRO A 452 21.07 -8.23 -26.71
CA PRO A 452 20.03 -8.33 -25.70
C PRO A 452 19.90 -7.01 -24.93
N ARG A 453 18.65 -6.66 -24.58
CA ARG A 453 18.36 -5.49 -23.76
C ARG A 453 18.78 -5.78 -22.33
N LEU A 454 19.49 -4.83 -21.73
CA LEU A 454 19.77 -4.88 -20.30
C LEU A 454 18.51 -4.40 -19.56
N CYS A 455 18.26 -4.98 -18.40
CA CYS A 455 17.09 -4.68 -17.59
C CYS A 455 17.55 -4.36 -16.16
N TYR A 456 16.79 -3.50 -15.48
CA TYR A 456 17.00 -3.18 -14.08
C TYR A 456 17.14 -4.43 -13.20
N GLU A 457 16.33 -5.47 -13.44
CA GLU A 457 16.30 -6.69 -12.64
C GLU A 457 17.65 -7.41 -12.65
N TYR A 458 18.34 -7.43 -13.80
CA TYR A 458 19.68 -8.00 -13.90
C TYR A 458 20.71 -7.17 -13.12
N GLY A 459 20.60 -5.85 -13.21
CA GLY A 459 21.44 -4.94 -12.43
C GLY A 459 21.20 -5.07 -10.92
N ALA A 460 19.94 -5.22 -10.49
CA ALA A 460 19.58 -5.41 -9.09
C ALA A 460 20.05 -6.78 -8.55
N LEU A 461 19.89 -7.85 -9.35
CA LEU A 461 20.45 -9.17 -9.02
C LEU A 461 21.97 -9.11 -8.86
N ALA A 462 22.67 -8.44 -9.78
CA ALA A 462 24.10 -8.27 -9.71
C ALA A 462 24.53 -7.41 -8.50
N LEU A 463 23.80 -6.33 -8.21
CA LEU A 463 24.04 -5.46 -7.05
C LEU A 463 23.99 -6.26 -5.74
N VAL A 464 22.93 -7.05 -5.56
CA VAL A 464 22.73 -7.85 -4.34
C VAL A 464 23.73 -9.01 -4.28
N GLY A 465 23.99 -9.69 -5.40
CA GLY A 465 24.94 -10.80 -5.48
C GLY A 465 26.39 -10.38 -5.22
N VAL A 466 26.83 -9.27 -5.82
CA VAL A 466 28.15 -8.68 -5.55
C VAL A 466 28.24 -8.20 -4.10
N GLY A 467 27.20 -7.55 -3.60
CA GLY A 467 27.12 -7.15 -2.19
C GLY A 467 27.24 -8.34 -1.24
N PHE A 468 26.56 -9.44 -1.54
CA PHE A 468 26.63 -10.67 -0.76
C PHE A 468 28.05 -11.26 -0.75
N ALA A 469 28.66 -11.43 -1.93
CA ALA A 469 30.03 -11.93 -2.04
C ALA A 469 31.03 -11.05 -1.28
N LEU A 470 30.91 -9.72 -1.40
CA LEU A 470 31.76 -8.78 -0.66
C LEU A 470 31.54 -8.89 0.86
N SER A 471 30.30 -9.04 1.31
CA SER A 471 29.98 -9.17 2.75
C SER A 471 30.51 -10.48 3.37
N LEU A 472 30.65 -11.54 2.59
CA LEU A 472 31.17 -12.84 3.07
C LEU A 472 32.69 -12.85 3.21
N PHE A 473 33.39 -12.18 2.29
CA PHE A 473 34.84 -12.36 2.13
C PHE A 473 35.66 -11.10 2.43
N ALA A 474 35.02 -9.94 2.62
CA ALA A 474 35.70 -8.66 2.75
C ALA A 474 35.22 -7.87 3.97
N SER A 475 36.08 -6.95 4.44
CA SER A 475 35.69 -5.99 5.48
C SER A 475 34.69 -4.98 4.93
N ALA A 476 33.90 -4.34 5.81
CA ALA A 476 32.88 -3.37 5.39
C ALA A 476 33.44 -2.19 4.56
N ALA A 477 34.69 -1.77 4.80
CA ALA A 477 35.37 -0.75 4.00
C ALA A 477 35.69 -1.24 2.58
N VAL A 478 36.12 -2.49 2.44
CA VAL A 478 36.38 -3.12 1.13
C VAL A 478 35.07 -3.37 0.40
N ALA A 479 34.01 -3.76 1.12
CA ALA A 479 32.67 -3.86 0.56
C ALA A 479 32.21 -2.51 -0.01
N ALA A 480 32.40 -1.40 0.71
CA ALA A 480 32.08 -0.07 0.19
C ALA A 480 32.85 0.28 -1.10
N MET A 481 34.16 -0.01 -1.15
CA MET A 481 34.94 0.17 -2.37
C MET A 481 34.44 -0.71 -3.53
N GLY A 482 34.09 -1.96 -3.26
CA GLY A 482 33.51 -2.87 -4.25
C GLY A 482 32.15 -2.37 -4.77
N MET A 483 31.30 -1.80 -3.91
CA MET A 483 30.04 -1.19 -4.33
C MET A 483 30.27 0.07 -5.18
N ALA A 484 31.29 0.87 -4.88
CA ALA A 484 31.68 2.01 -5.72
C ALA A 484 32.18 1.57 -7.09
N LEU A 485 32.99 0.52 -7.16
CA LEU A 485 33.44 -0.09 -8.43
C LEU A 485 32.27 -0.65 -9.22
N PHE A 486 31.32 -1.32 -8.57
CA PHE A 486 30.10 -1.80 -9.20
C PHE A 486 29.30 -0.64 -9.82
N ALA A 487 29.07 0.43 -9.05
CA ALA A 487 28.38 1.61 -9.56
C ALA A 487 29.11 2.23 -10.77
N ALA A 488 30.44 2.35 -10.70
CA ALA A 488 31.24 2.84 -11.81
C ALA A 488 31.12 1.95 -13.06
N ALA A 489 31.17 0.62 -12.89
CA ALA A 489 31.02 -0.34 -13.98
C ALA A 489 29.65 -0.22 -14.66
N VAL A 490 28.56 -0.14 -13.87
CA VAL A 490 27.21 0.06 -14.41
C VAL A 490 27.10 1.41 -15.13
N ALA A 491 27.66 2.48 -14.57
CA ALA A 491 27.68 3.79 -15.21
C ALA A 491 28.42 3.78 -16.57
N LEU A 492 29.53 3.05 -16.68
CA LEU A 492 30.25 2.86 -17.94
C LEU A 492 29.40 2.11 -18.97
N VAL A 493 28.70 1.04 -18.55
CA VAL A 493 27.78 0.31 -19.42
C VAL A 493 26.66 1.21 -19.92
N VAL A 494 26.06 2.03 -19.06
CA VAL A 494 25.00 2.98 -19.45
C VAL A 494 25.53 4.08 -20.38
N ARG A 495 26.79 4.51 -20.21
CA ARG A 495 27.42 5.54 -21.03
C ARG A 495 27.76 5.05 -22.44
N PHE A 496 28.27 3.82 -22.55
CA PHE A 496 28.84 3.30 -23.80
C PHE A 496 27.97 2.28 -24.52
N GLY A 497 26.95 1.73 -23.88
CA GLY A 497 26.06 0.81 -24.55
C GLY A 497 25.16 1.52 -25.57
N SER A 498 24.65 0.74 -26.52
CA SER A 498 23.81 1.27 -27.60
C SER A 498 22.38 1.51 -27.11
N GLU A 499 21.81 2.68 -27.40
CA GLU A 499 20.44 3.01 -27.01
C GLU A 499 19.41 2.03 -27.59
N CYS A 500 18.39 1.70 -26.79
CA CYS A 500 17.29 0.85 -27.23
C CYS A 500 16.44 1.56 -28.29
N VAL A 501 16.66 1.25 -29.56
CA VAL A 501 15.71 1.58 -30.63
C VAL A 501 14.41 0.82 -30.37
N ARG A 502 13.29 1.54 -30.22
CA ARG A 502 11.94 1.00 -30.37
C ARG A 502 11.26 1.67 -31.55
#